data_AF-A0A7X3WHX9-F1
#
_entry.id   AF-A0A7X3WHX9-F1
#
_cell.length_a   1.000
_cell.length_b   1.000
_cell.length_c   1.000
_cell.angle_alpha   90.00
_cell.angle_beta   90.00
_cell.angle_gamma   90.00
#
_symmetry.space_group_name_H-M   'P 1'
#
loop_
_entity.id
_entity.type
_entity.pdbx_description
1 polymer ?
#
loop_
_entity_poly.entity_id
_entity_poly.type
_entity_poly.pdbx_seq_one_letter_code
_entity_poly.pdbx_strand_id
1 'polypeptide(L)'
;MTKHIQCTSIQNGHILRFPDIQNPVAHQREIQKLTRLGKKAWIQLDSRGIQPRFHLHLLVLNFNPTQEATSIQAQLHGIVNGGERNKTTNRLDYFCLVAQPHTEETFYEISEYIDRCVAGDLSVAERLRNRTVLYIYQTEGSSYDILSEVGTSEFIDQYLVSYIRRFGVDSILGFTLEVPRFLSILADQQGAIPFTHAILQRLDRENGQQQQESTTNIEATYLPFLFYETYDSPIVRSSYWQILTSHFAQAFLKGIREFCHQQGIRFGVTVPESARSLQYDLGTIMSHTDCPILTSADGDTSRRFVVSKYICSNQTHPGINRKREVPYSECLKDASLGFNHWVTADNVFMHSKNNVYEVLRSLLQVGSPERNILMLAPTQSLWMKPDEQQWNSIIKAWGWLCQTIRNLGYDFDIVSESEFVNMRVEFKNGKIYYKGNFYRLVFLPCSISLHETTVLRLTEFTKSKGRIIANAPVPYLLNGRIGLEPYLLERLLYRRQTTILDGPENEREIDLKKYLNSFVSPRITVYSKVTDQRSESVRIHTRQDENRNLYFMFNYDQKSIETLIEIVGEFKNVIELNLRSGKEMDVDFWHANGNTYFKCIFKPETGRLFTVG
;
A
#
# COMPACT_ATOMS: atom_id res chain seq x y z
N MET A 1 28.35 -10.58 0.08
CA MET A 1 28.54 -9.64 1.20
C MET A 1 27.76 -8.36 0.89
N THR A 2 26.49 -8.31 1.30
CA THR A 2 25.61 -7.15 1.14
C THR A 2 26.13 -6.06 2.08
N LYS A 3 26.73 -4.99 1.55
CA LYS A 3 26.99 -3.78 2.33
C LYS A 3 25.63 -3.22 2.72
N HIS A 4 25.19 -3.49 3.96
CA HIS A 4 24.10 -2.72 4.55
C HIS A 4 24.56 -1.26 4.53
N ILE A 5 23.93 -0.44 3.69
CA ILE A 5 24.09 1.01 3.74
C ILE A 5 23.68 1.39 5.17
N GLN A 6 24.68 1.72 6.00
CA GLN A 6 24.42 2.31 7.31
C GLN A 6 23.50 3.51 7.11
N CYS A 7 22.54 3.68 8.03
CA CYS A 7 21.46 4.65 7.98
C CYS A 7 22.01 6.09 8.03
N THR A 8 22.64 6.55 6.96
CA THR A 8 23.08 7.95 6.79
C THR A 8 21.86 8.79 6.45
N SER A 9 21.74 9.98 7.04
CA SER A 9 20.69 10.96 6.76
C SER A 9 20.41 11.07 5.24
N ILE A 10 19.15 11.05 4.83
CA ILE A 10 18.80 11.31 3.43
C ILE A 10 19.12 12.80 3.15
N GLN A 11 19.53 13.20 1.94
CA GLN A 11 19.61 14.62 1.53
C GLN A 11 18.31 15.09 0.84
N ASN A 12 18.05 16.40 0.74
CA ASN A 12 16.97 16.91 -0.12
C ASN A 12 17.21 16.50 -1.58
N GLY A 13 16.15 16.01 -2.22
CA GLY A 13 16.24 15.47 -3.58
C GLY A 13 15.35 16.24 -4.55
N HIS A 14 15.88 16.50 -5.74
CA HIS A 14 15.10 16.98 -6.88
C HIS A 14 14.66 15.80 -7.73
N ILE A 15 13.38 15.72 -8.12
CA ILE A 15 12.94 14.67 -9.06
C ILE A 15 13.16 15.17 -10.49
N LEU A 16 14.08 14.53 -11.21
CA LEU A 16 14.23 14.67 -12.65
C LEU A 16 13.55 13.49 -13.33
N ARG A 17 12.79 13.75 -14.38
CA ARG A 17 12.27 12.65 -15.22
C ARG A 17 13.43 11.93 -15.89
N PHE A 18 13.32 10.62 -16.01
CA PHE A 18 14.22 9.85 -16.85
C PHE A 18 14.18 10.47 -18.26
N PRO A 19 15.34 10.77 -18.87
CA PRO A 19 15.37 11.51 -20.10
C PRO A 19 14.66 10.69 -21.17
N ASP A 20 13.68 11.32 -21.82
CA ASP A 20 13.30 10.87 -23.14
C ASP A 20 14.57 10.93 -24.01
N ILE A 21 14.83 9.88 -24.77
CA ILE A 21 16.04 9.69 -25.58
C ILE A 21 16.30 10.91 -26.50
N GLN A 22 15.27 11.73 -26.73
CA GLN A 22 15.27 12.91 -27.57
C GLN A 22 16.01 14.15 -26.99
N ASN A 23 16.30 14.27 -25.69
CA ASN A 23 17.08 15.42 -25.18
C ASN A 23 18.06 15.13 -24.02
N PRO A 24 19.06 14.26 -24.24
CA PRO A 24 20.05 13.92 -23.21
C PRO A 24 20.96 15.09 -22.83
N VAL A 25 21.12 16.08 -23.72
CA VAL A 25 21.96 17.27 -23.46
C VAL A 25 21.31 18.18 -22.41
N ALA A 26 20.01 18.45 -22.52
CA ALA A 26 19.29 19.20 -21.50
C ALA A 26 19.32 18.50 -20.15
N HIS A 27 19.15 17.16 -20.15
CA HIS A 27 19.22 16.34 -18.95
C HIS A 27 20.60 16.42 -18.27
N GLN A 28 21.69 16.29 -19.04
CA GLN A 28 23.05 16.45 -18.53
C GLN A 28 23.28 17.84 -17.92
N ARG A 29 22.77 18.90 -18.56
CA ARG A 29 22.89 20.27 -18.05
C ARG A 29 22.21 20.43 -16.70
N GLU A 30 21.03 19.84 -16.50
CA GLU A 30 20.32 19.93 -15.23
C GLU A 30 21.04 19.14 -14.12
N ILE A 31 21.56 17.94 -14.41
CA ILE A 31 22.40 17.18 -13.45
C ILE A 31 23.63 18.00 -13.06
N GLN A 32 24.34 18.58 -14.03
CA GLN A 32 25.54 19.39 -13.75
C GLN A 32 25.21 20.64 -12.93
N LYS A 33 24.08 21.28 -13.20
CA LYS A 33 23.58 22.42 -12.43
C LYS A 33 23.31 22.04 -10.98
N LEU A 34 22.63 20.93 -10.71
CA LEU A 34 22.39 20.42 -9.35
C LEU A 34 23.70 20.07 -8.65
N THR A 35 24.63 19.43 -9.36
CA THR A 35 25.95 19.06 -8.82
C THR A 35 26.76 20.28 -8.40
N ARG A 36 26.77 21.36 -9.22
CA ARG A 36 27.42 22.64 -8.87
C ARG A 36 26.83 23.29 -7.62
N LEU A 37 25.56 23.01 -7.32
CA LEU A 37 24.87 23.47 -6.11
C LEU A 37 25.06 22.52 -4.92
N GLY A 38 25.85 21.45 -5.05
CA GLY A 38 26.04 20.44 -4.01
C GLY A 38 24.80 19.56 -3.76
N LYS A 39 23.88 19.49 -4.73
CA LYS A 39 22.61 18.76 -4.62
C LYS A 39 22.63 17.48 -5.45
N LYS A 40 21.83 16.49 -5.03
CA LYS A 40 21.61 15.23 -5.76
C LYS A 40 20.17 15.11 -6.27
N ALA A 41 19.98 14.33 -7.33
CA ALA A 41 18.68 14.14 -7.96
C ALA A 41 18.11 12.73 -7.76
N TRP A 42 16.81 12.63 -7.49
CA TRP A 42 16.01 11.44 -7.79
C TRP A 42 15.74 11.38 -9.28
N ILE A 43 15.92 10.20 -9.89
CA ILE A 43 15.62 9.99 -11.31
C ILE A 43 14.34 9.17 -11.43
N GLN A 44 13.25 9.80 -11.89
CA GLN A 44 11.95 9.17 -12.03
C GLN A 44 11.85 8.35 -13.31
N LEU A 45 11.77 7.03 -13.19
CA LEU A 45 11.58 6.09 -14.30
C LEU A 45 10.24 6.34 -15.00
N ASP A 46 10.21 6.17 -16.33
CA ASP A 46 8.99 6.30 -17.12
C ASP A 46 8.07 5.09 -16.87
N SER A 47 6.89 5.34 -16.32
CA SER A 47 5.89 4.30 -16.03
C SER A 47 5.34 3.63 -17.28
N ARG A 48 5.46 4.25 -18.46
CA ARG A 48 5.08 3.63 -19.74
C ARG A 48 6.00 2.47 -20.14
N GLY A 49 7.28 2.53 -19.74
CA GLY A 49 8.26 1.47 -19.99
C GLY A 49 8.23 0.34 -18.96
N ILE A 50 7.47 0.50 -17.87
CA ILE A 50 7.32 -0.47 -16.79
C ILE A 50 5.97 -1.15 -16.98
N GLN A 51 5.94 -2.15 -17.86
CA GLN A 51 4.74 -2.95 -18.16
C GLN A 51 5.11 -4.44 -18.18
N PRO A 52 4.16 -5.32 -17.80
CA PRO A 52 4.36 -6.75 -17.97
C PRO A 52 4.42 -7.11 -19.45
N ARG A 53 5.06 -8.22 -19.76
CA ARG A 53 5.18 -8.70 -21.13
C ARG A 53 3.83 -9.15 -21.68
N PHE A 54 3.07 -9.89 -20.88
CA PHE A 54 1.83 -10.52 -21.29
C PHE A 54 0.61 -9.85 -20.66
N HIS A 55 -0.48 -9.81 -21.42
CA HIS A 55 -1.78 -9.35 -20.96
C HIS A 55 -2.84 -10.37 -21.38
N LEU A 56 -3.80 -10.65 -20.51
CA LEU A 56 -4.97 -11.46 -20.82
C LEU A 56 -6.14 -10.57 -21.18
N HIS A 57 -6.89 -10.95 -22.21
CA HIS A 57 -8.08 -10.25 -22.68
C HIS A 57 -9.28 -11.17 -22.61
N LEU A 58 -10.46 -10.57 -22.47
CA LEU A 58 -11.74 -11.27 -22.59
C LEU A 58 -12.59 -10.67 -23.70
N LEU A 59 -13.11 -11.52 -24.58
CA LEU A 59 -14.22 -11.21 -25.47
C LEU A 59 -15.46 -12.01 -25.04
N VAL A 60 -16.55 -11.31 -24.74
CA VAL A 60 -17.84 -11.93 -24.38
C VAL A 60 -18.71 -12.06 -25.61
N LEU A 61 -19.10 -13.29 -25.93
CA LEU A 61 -19.97 -13.63 -27.05
C LEU A 61 -21.33 -14.07 -26.50
N ASN A 62 -22.36 -13.26 -26.74
CA ASN A 62 -23.74 -13.59 -26.38
C ASN A 62 -24.51 -13.94 -27.65
N PHE A 63 -25.00 -15.18 -27.75
CA PHE A 63 -25.73 -15.63 -28.93
C PHE A 63 -27.24 -15.58 -28.71
N ASN A 64 -27.97 -14.93 -29.63
CA ASN A 64 -29.42 -14.77 -29.49
C ASN A 64 -30.15 -16.10 -29.74
N PRO A 65 -31.33 -16.33 -29.12
CA PRO A 65 -32.10 -17.56 -29.30
C PRO A 65 -32.57 -17.78 -30.74
N THR A 66 -32.72 -16.71 -31.52
CA THR A 66 -33.16 -16.72 -32.92
C THR A 66 -32.01 -16.55 -33.92
N GLN A 67 -30.76 -16.50 -33.46
CA GLN A 67 -29.62 -16.32 -34.34
C GLN A 67 -29.38 -17.58 -35.17
N GLU A 68 -29.25 -17.43 -36.50
CA GLU A 68 -28.98 -18.55 -37.40
C GLU A 68 -27.62 -19.18 -37.08
N ALA A 69 -27.53 -20.52 -37.11
CA ALA A 69 -26.28 -21.22 -36.82
C ALA A 69 -25.13 -20.84 -37.76
N THR A 70 -25.43 -20.53 -39.03
CA THR A 70 -24.47 -20.02 -40.02
C THR A 70 -23.92 -18.65 -39.61
N SER A 71 -24.73 -17.79 -39.00
CA SER A 71 -24.29 -16.49 -38.46
C SER A 71 -23.39 -16.67 -37.23
N ILE A 72 -23.76 -17.54 -36.30
CA ILE A 72 -22.93 -17.89 -35.13
C ILE A 72 -21.58 -18.45 -35.59
N GLN A 73 -21.60 -19.40 -36.52
CA GLN A 73 -20.40 -19.99 -37.11
C GLN A 73 -19.53 -18.93 -37.79
N ALA A 74 -20.12 -18.03 -38.60
CA ALA A 74 -19.37 -16.97 -39.27
C ALA A 74 -18.69 -16.01 -38.27
N GLN A 75 -19.37 -15.67 -37.17
CA GLN A 75 -18.79 -14.86 -36.09
C GLN A 75 -17.61 -15.58 -35.43
N LEU A 76 -17.77 -16.86 -35.06
CA LEU A 76 -16.70 -17.67 -34.47
C LEU A 76 -15.52 -17.85 -35.44
N HIS A 77 -15.80 -18.12 -36.71
CA HIS A 77 -14.81 -18.21 -37.77
C HIS A 77 -14.04 -16.89 -37.95
N GLY A 78 -14.74 -15.75 -37.85
CA GLY A 78 -14.13 -14.42 -37.87
C GLY A 78 -13.17 -14.19 -36.70
N ILE A 79 -13.47 -14.69 -35.50
CA ILE A 79 -12.59 -14.58 -34.33
C ILE A 79 -11.37 -15.50 -34.47
N VAL A 80 -11.60 -16.77 -34.82
CA VAL A 80 -10.54 -17.78 -34.96
C VAL A 80 -9.56 -17.44 -36.09
N ASN A 81 -10.04 -16.86 -37.21
CA ASN A 81 -9.21 -16.53 -38.37
C ASN A 81 -8.84 -15.04 -38.47
N GLY A 82 -9.41 -14.19 -37.62
CA GLY A 82 -9.34 -12.72 -37.70
C GLY A 82 -8.03 -12.08 -37.24
N GLY A 83 -7.00 -12.86 -36.90
CA GLY A 83 -5.63 -12.35 -36.75
C GLY A 83 -5.02 -12.34 -35.34
N GLU A 84 -5.65 -12.93 -34.32
CA GLU A 84 -5.04 -13.04 -32.99
C GLU A 84 -4.67 -14.46 -32.56
N ARG A 85 -5.25 -15.49 -33.21
CA ARG A 85 -4.90 -16.90 -33.04
C ARG A 85 -3.57 -17.23 -33.73
N ASN A 86 -2.46 -16.67 -33.27
CA ASN A 86 -1.13 -17.13 -33.71
C ASN A 86 -0.88 -18.53 -33.12
N LYS A 87 -0.76 -19.53 -34.00
CA LYS A 87 -0.45 -20.95 -33.68
C LYS A 87 0.97 -21.16 -33.12
N THR A 88 1.45 -20.28 -32.27
CA THR A 88 2.66 -20.53 -31.46
C THR A 88 2.24 -21.34 -30.24
N THR A 89 2.89 -22.48 -30.01
CA THR A 89 2.54 -23.50 -29.01
C THR A 89 2.52 -23.05 -27.54
N ASN A 90 2.86 -21.79 -27.23
CA ASN A 90 3.00 -21.26 -25.87
C ASN A 90 2.08 -20.06 -25.57
N ARG A 91 1.08 -19.75 -26.40
CA ARG A 91 0.12 -18.66 -26.13
C ARG A 91 -1.20 -19.23 -25.61
N LEU A 92 -1.70 -18.62 -24.53
CA LEU A 92 -3.00 -18.92 -23.95
C LEU A 92 -4.12 -18.36 -24.84
N ASP A 93 -5.00 -19.24 -25.30
CA ASP A 93 -6.03 -18.97 -26.29
C ASP A 93 -7.10 -20.08 -26.23
N TYR A 94 -8.25 -19.78 -25.60
CA TYR A 94 -9.32 -20.76 -25.47
C TYR A 94 -10.71 -20.14 -25.28
N PHE A 95 -11.72 -20.97 -25.48
CA PHE A 95 -13.13 -20.64 -25.33
C PHE A 95 -13.73 -21.34 -24.11
N CYS A 96 -14.46 -20.60 -23.29
CA CYS A 96 -15.24 -21.13 -22.17
C CYS A 96 -16.73 -20.85 -22.35
N LEU A 97 -17.56 -21.87 -22.12
CA LEU A 97 -19.00 -21.74 -22.03
C LEU A 97 -19.39 -21.40 -20.59
N VAL A 98 -20.19 -20.35 -20.40
CA VAL A 98 -20.79 -20.07 -19.10
C VAL A 98 -21.87 -21.12 -18.83
N ALA A 99 -21.77 -21.77 -17.67
CA ALA A 99 -22.70 -22.79 -17.26
C ALA A 99 -24.10 -22.20 -16.97
N GLN A 100 -25.12 -23.05 -17.00
CA GLN A 100 -26.46 -22.64 -16.59
C GLN A 100 -26.53 -22.55 -15.06
N PRO A 101 -27.46 -21.75 -14.50
CA PRO A 101 -27.68 -21.74 -13.06
C PRO A 101 -27.89 -23.17 -12.52
N HIS A 102 -27.31 -23.47 -11.34
CA HIS A 102 -27.46 -24.74 -10.60
C HIS A 102 -26.64 -25.95 -11.09
N THR A 103 -25.68 -25.78 -12.00
CA THR A 103 -24.66 -26.81 -12.25
C THR A 103 -23.52 -26.73 -11.23
N GLU A 104 -22.83 -27.85 -11.00
CA GLU A 104 -21.65 -27.88 -10.12
C GLU A 104 -20.47 -27.07 -10.69
N GLU A 105 -20.25 -27.13 -12.00
CA GLU A 105 -19.23 -26.33 -12.69
C GLU A 105 -19.79 -24.99 -13.16
N THR A 106 -18.96 -23.93 -13.07
CA THR A 106 -19.31 -22.57 -13.51
C THR A 106 -18.94 -22.29 -14.97
N PHE A 107 -17.86 -22.91 -15.46
CA PHE A 107 -17.35 -22.74 -16.82
C PHE A 107 -16.93 -24.08 -17.41
N TYR A 108 -17.22 -24.29 -18.69
CA TYR A 108 -16.74 -25.46 -19.45
C TYR A 108 -15.79 -24.99 -20.55
N GLU A 109 -14.59 -25.58 -20.63
CA GLU A 109 -13.70 -25.39 -21.77
C GLU A 109 -14.37 -26.01 -23.02
N ILE A 110 -14.49 -25.25 -24.10
CA ILE A 110 -15.19 -25.68 -25.32
C ILE A 110 -14.41 -25.43 -26.62
N SER A 111 -13.10 -25.16 -26.58
CA SER A 111 -12.32 -24.81 -27.77
C SER A 111 -12.39 -25.88 -28.86
N GLU A 112 -12.33 -27.16 -28.49
CA GLU A 112 -12.47 -28.26 -29.45
C GLU A 112 -13.84 -28.24 -30.17
N TYR A 113 -14.91 -27.90 -29.43
CA TYR A 113 -16.24 -27.76 -30.03
C TYR A 113 -16.32 -26.53 -30.95
N ILE A 114 -15.67 -25.43 -30.59
CA ILE A 114 -15.57 -24.25 -31.44
C ILE A 114 -14.80 -24.56 -32.72
N ASP A 115 -13.68 -25.30 -32.64
CA ASP A 115 -12.91 -25.73 -33.80
C ASP A 115 -13.74 -26.59 -34.75
N ARG A 116 -14.54 -27.51 -34.21
CA ARG A 116 -15.51 -28.31 -35.00
C ARG A 116 -16.59 -27.43 -35.65
N CYS A 117 -17.12 -26.46 -34.91
CA CYS A 117 -18.11 -25.50 -35.41
C CYS A 117 -17.54 -24.75 -36.62
N VAL A 118 -16.34 -24.17 -36.47
CA VAL A 118 -15.62 -23.44 -37.54
C VAL A 118 -15.31 -24.35 -38.73
N ALA A 119 -15.06 -25.64 -38.50
CA ALA A 119 -14.82 -26.64 -39.55
C ALA A 119 -16.09 -27.13 -40.28
N GLY A 120 -17.29 -26.73 -39.85
CA GLY A 120 -18.55 -27.06 -40.54
C GLY A 120 -19.65 -27.69 -39.67
N ASP A 121 -19.36 -28.04 -38.41
CA ASP A 121 -20.33 -28.68 -37.52
C ASP A 121 -21.32 -27.67 -36.93
N LEU A 122 -22.38 -27.36 -37.68
CA LEU A 122 -23.44 -26.43 -37.26
C LEU A 122 -24.22 -26.91 -36.03
N SER A 123 -24.15 -28.18 -35.64
CA SER A 123 -24.84 -28.67 -34.44
C SER A 123 -24.30 -28.03 -33.16
N VAL A 124 -23.01 -27.64 -33.16
CA VAL A 124 -22.41 -26.88 -32.06
C VAL A 124 -23.00 -25.47 -32.01
N ALA A 125 -23.07 -24.76 -33.15
CA ALA A 125 -23.66 -23.42 -33.23
C ALA A 125 -25.12 -23.40 -32.74
N GLU A 126 -25.91 -24.42 -33.10
CA GLU A 126 -27.29 -24.59 -32.60
C GLU A 126 -27.35 -24.68 -31.06
N ARG A 127 -26.42 -25.42 -30.43
CA ARG A 127 -26.33 -25.58 -28.97
C ARG A 127 -25.84 -24.33 -28.24
N LEU A 128 -25.14 -23.43 -28.94
CA LEU A 128 -24.65 -22.17 -28.38
C LEU A 128 -25.72 -21.08 -28.37
N ARG A 129 -26.87 -21.26 -29.01
CA ARG A 129 -27.98 -20.30 -28.93
C ARG A 129 -28.41 -20.06 -27.49
N ASN A 130 -28.67 -18.80 -27.16
CA ASN A 130 -29.01 -18.36 -25.80
C ASN A 130 -27.95 -18.72 -24.76
N ARG A 131 -26.69 -18.89 -25.18
CA ARG A 131 -25.54 -19.12 -24.29
C ARG A 131 -24.57 -17.94 -24.39
N THR A 132 -23.81 -17.78 -23.31
CA THR A 132 -22.67 -16.87 -23.25
C THR A 132 -21.39 -17.70 -23.38
N VAL A 133 -20.57 -17.35 -24.35
CA VAL A 133 -19.22 -17.89 -24.54
C VAL A 133 -18.20 -16.79 -24.26
N LEU A 134 -17.17 -17.14 -23.50
CA LEU A 134 -16.04 -16.31 -23.15
C LEU A 134 -14.86 -16.74 -24.01
N TYR A 135 -14.26 -15.82 -24.75
CA TYR A 135 -13.01 -16.06 -25.46
C TYR A 135 -11.89 -15.34 -24.71
N ILE A 136 -10.96 -16.11 -24.12
CA ILE A 136 -9.84 -15.59 -23.34
C ILE A 136 -8.57 -15.83 -24.14
N TYR A 137 -7.81 -14.76 -24.35
CA TYR A 137 -6.59 -14.81 -25.14
C TYR A 137 -5.50 -13.92 -24.57
N GLN A 138 -4.25 -14.30 -24.84
CA GLN A 138 -3.06 -13.60 -24.39
C GLN A 138 -2.46 -12.75 -25.52
N THR A 139 -2.19 -11.48 -25.23
CA THR A 139 -1.35 -10.62 -26.07
C THR A 139 -0.01 -10.34 -25.41
N GLU A 140 0.95 -9.88 -26.23
CA GLU A 140 2.31 -9.60 -25.83
C GLU A 140 2.66 -8.18 -26.27
N GLY A 141 3.17 -7.37 -25.35
CA GLY A 141 3.40 -5.94 -25.59
C GLY A 141 4.84 -5.48 -25.34
N SER A 142 5.43 -5.86 -24.21
CA SER A 142 6.80 -5.45 -23.82
C SER A 142 7.84 -6.48 -24.28
N SER A 143 9.07 -6.01 -24.55
CA SER A 143 10.22 -6.88 -24.87
C SER A 143 10.73 -7.68 -23.66
N TYR A 144 10.50 -7.20 -22.44
CA TYR A 144 10.92 -7.84 -21.18
C TYR A 144 9.72 -7.98 -20.23
N ASP A 145 9.71 -9.04 -19.42
CA ASP A 145 8.67 -9.27 -18.41
C ASP A 145 9.15 -8.83 -17.03
N ILE A 146 8.68 -7.65 -16.58
CA ILE A 146 8.97 -7.12 -15.24
C ILE A 146 8.36 -7.96 -14.11
N LEU A 147 7.48 -8.92 -14.40
CA LEU A 147 6.99 -9.87 -13.40
C LEU A 147 7.95 -11.06 -13.20
N SER A 148 9.07 -11.10 -13.94
CA SER A 148 10.11 -12.11 -13.85
C SER A 148 11.46 -11.51 -13.46
N GLU A 149 12.31 -12.31 -12.79
CA GLU A 149 13.67 -11.88 -12.44
C GLU A 149 14.53 -11.65 -13.68
N VAL A 150 14.39 -12.48 -14.72
CA VAL A 150 15.11 -12.35 -15.99
C VAL A 150 14.76 -11.04 -16.69
N GLY A 151 13.46 -10.77 -16.90
CA GLY A 151 13.03 -9.51 -17.53
C GLY A 151 13.37 -8.28 -16.69
N THR A 152 13.38 -8.41 -15.35
CA THR A 152 13.88 -7.34 -14.47
C THR A 152 15.38 -7.08 -14.68
N SER A 153 16.20 -8.13 -14.79
CA SER A 153 17.63 -8.01 -15.07
C SER A 153 17.88 -7.33 -16.42
N GLU A 154 17.17 -7.74 -17.47
CA GLU A 154 17.25 -7.12 -18.79
C GLU A 154 16.88 -5.63 -18.75
N PHE A 155 15.81 -5.28 -18.01
CA PHE A 155 15.43 -3.88 -17.79
C PHE A 155 16.56 -3.10 -17.07
N ILE A 156 17.14 -3.66 -16.01
CA ILE A 156 18.23 -3.01 -15.28
C ILE A 156 19.42 -2.73 -16.20
N ASP A 157 19.85 -3.73 -16.97
CA ASP A 157 20.99 -3.62 -17.86
C ASP A 157 20.75 -2.61 -18.98
N GLN A 158 19.56 -2.64 -19.59
CA GLN A 158 19.21 -1.76 -20.70
C GLN A 158 19.03 -0.31 -20.25
N TYR A 159 18.35 -0.07 -19.11
CA TYR A 159 17.95 1.27 -18.70
C TYR A 159 18.86 1.85 -17.61
N LEU A 160 19.05 1.15 -16.50
CA LEU A 160 19.72 1.73 -15.33
C LEU A 160 21.24 1.72 -15.47
N VAL A 161 21.82 0.60 -15.92
CA VAL A 161 23.27 0.51 -16.18
C VAL A 161 23.67 1.48 -17.28
N SER A 162 22.89 1.54 -18.37
CA SER A 162 23.10 2.50 -19.47
C SER A 162 23.05 3.94 -18.97
N TYR A 163 22.07 4.28 -18.11
CA TYR A 163 21.96 5.60 -17.50
C TYR A 163 23.19 5.96 -16.67
N ILE A 164 23.62 5.09 -15.75
CA ILE A 164 24.77 5.35 -14.88
C ILE A 164 26.05 5.49 -15.71
N ARG A 165 26.26 4.64 -16.72
CA ARG A 165 27.41 4.75 -17.64
C ARG A 165 27.46 6.10 -18.35
N ARG A 166 26.30 6.67 -18.69
CA ARG A 166 26.19 7.93 -19.41
C ARG A 166 26.33 9.17 -18.52
N PHE A 167 25.69 9.18 -17.35
CA PHE A 167 25.53 10.38 -16.52
C PHE A 167 26.36 10.37 -15.23
N GLY A 168 26.94 9.22 -14.85
CA GLY A 168 27.65 9.03 -13.59
C GLY A 168 26.70 8.89 -12.39
N VAL A 169 27.20 8.28 -11.31
CA VAL A 169 26.40 7.97 -10.12
C VAL A 169 26.44 9.08 -9.05
N ASP A 170 27.52 9.86 -9.00
CA ASP A 170 27.81 10.77 -7.87
C ASP A 170 26.75 11.85 -7.64
N SER A 171 26.13 12.31 -8.73
CA SER A 171 25.10 13.35 -8.75
C SER A 171 23.67 12.82 -8.51
N ILE A 172 23.52 11.50 -8.36
CA ILE A 172 22.22 10.83 -8.23
C ILE A 172 22.01 10.44 -6.77
N LEU A 173 20.82 10.74 -6.24
CA LEU A 173 20.35 10.29 -4.94
C LEU A 173 19.78 8.87 -5.03
N GLY A 174 19.08 8.58 -6.12
CA GLY A 174 18.44 7.30 -6.37
C GLY A 174 17.55 7.30 -7.59
N PHE A 175 16.99 6.14 -7.92
CA PHE A 175 15.89 6.00 -8.87
C PHE A 175 14.56 5.97 -8.14
N THR A 176 13.53 6.53 -8.76
CA THR A 176 12.15 6.46 -8.24
C THR A 176 11.19 6.02 -9.33
N LEU A 177 10.09 5.37 -8.97
CA LEU A 177 9.01 5.05 -9.91
C LEU A 177 7.64 5.33 -9.31
N GLU A 178 6.68 5.66 -10.17
CA GLU A 178 5.28 5.73 -9.75
C GLU A 178 4.66 4.34 -9.71
N VAL A 179 3.82 4.09 -8.70
CA VAL A 179 3.09 2.82 -8.59
C VAL A 179 2.42 2.50 -9.93
N PRO A 180 2.78 1.38 -10.60
CA PRO A 180 2.33 1.14 -11.95
C PRO A 180 0.81 0.97 -12.05
N ARG A 181 0.23 1.59 -13.08
CA ARG A 181 -1.23 1.53 -13.32
C ARG A 181 -1.72 0.12 -13.60
N PHE A 182 -0.89 -0.80 -14.09
CA PHE A 182 -1.32 -2.18 -14.35
C PHE A 182 -1.68 -2.94 -13.07
N LEU A 183 -1.17 -2.51 -11.90
CA LEU A 183 -1.55 -3.07 -10.59
C LEU A 183 -2.94 -2.60 -10.11
N SER A 184 -3.59 -1.72 -10.88
CA SER A 184 -4.91 -1.18 -10.55
C SER A 184 -5.98 -2.06 -11.17
N ILE A 185 -6.81 -2.64 -10.30
CA ILE A 185 -8.07 -3.28 -10.70
C ILE A 185 -9.08 -2.28 -11.30
N LEU A 186 -8.96 -1.00 -10.96
CA LEU A 186 -9.80 0.08 -11.48
C LEU A 186 -9.26 0.76 -12.74
N ALA A 187 -8.12 0.33 -13.27
CA ALA A 187 -7.60 0.91 -14.50
C ALA A 187 -8.49 0.49 -15.67
N ASP A 188 -8.86 1.47 -16.50
CA ASP A 188 -9.47 1.23 -17.81
C ASP A 188 -8.44 0.53 -18.71
N GLN A 189 -8.33 -0.78 -18.56
CA GLN A 189 -7.40 -1.61 -19.33
C GLN A 189 -8.05 -2.13 -20.62
N GLN A 190 -9.14 -1.55 -21.13
CA GLN A 190 -9.86 -2.03 -22.31
C GLN A 190 -10.19 -3.55 -22.25
N GLY A 191 -10.40 -4.10 -21.05
CA GLY A 191 -10.63 -5.52 -20.85
C GLY A 191 -9.37 -6.40 -20.77
N ALA A 192 -8.18 -5.80 -20.69
CA ALA A 192 -6.91 -6.50 -20.50
C ALA A 192 -6.52 -6.57 -19.01
N ILE A 193 -5.82 -7.61 -18.58
CA ILE A 193 -5.18 -7.68 -17.26
C ILE A 193 -3.74 -8.19 -17.37
N PRO A 194 -2.81 -7.70 -16.53
CA PRO A 194 -1.39 -8.05 -16.61
C PRO A 194 -1.12 -9.50 -16.22
N PHE A 195 -0.36 -10.26 -17.00
CA PHE A 195 -0.25 -11.70 -16.83
C PHE A 195 1.19 -12.23 -16.92
N THR A 196 1.43 -13.35 -16.26
CA THR A 196 2.60 -14.22 -16.47
C THR A 196 2.25 -15.64 -16.01
N HIS A 197 2.79 -16.68 -16.65
CA HIS A 197 2.42 -18.07 -16.35
C HIS A 197 2.73 -18.49 -14.90
N ALA A 198 3.67 -17.82 -14.23
CA ALA A 198 3.97 -18.06 -12.81
C ALA A 198 2.77 -17.76 -11.89
N ILE A 199 1.87 -16.87 -12.29
CA ILE A 199 0.66 -16.53 -11.52
C ILE A 199 -0.30 -17.73 -11.47
N LEU A 200 -0.50 -18.45 -12.59
CA LEU A 200 -1.39 -19.61 -12.65
C LEU A 200 -0.95 -20.74 -11.72
N GLN A 201 0.33 -21.09 -11.78
CA GLN A 201 0.89 -22.15 -10.92
C GLN A 201 0.71 -21.83 -9.44
N ARG A 202 0.71 -20.54 -9.09
CA ARG A 202 0.53 -20.09 -7.71
C ARG A 202 -0.94 -20.02 -7.31
N LEU A 203 -1.82 -19.57 -8.22
CA LEU A 203 -3.27 -19.60 -8.01
C LEU A 203 -3.78 -21.01 -7.73
N ASP A 204 -3.28 -21.99 -8.47
CA ASP A 204 -3.62 -23.40 -8.28
C ASP A 204 -3.22 -23.89 -6.88
N ARG A 205 -2.00 -23.56 -6.43
CA ARG A 205 -1.51 -23.89 -5.09
C ARG A 205 -2.28 -23.18 -3.97
N GLU A 206 -2.57 -21.89 -4.13
CA GLU A 206 -3.21 -21.06 -3.09
C GLU A 206 -4.73 -21.34 -2.98
N ASN A 207 -5.39 -21.70 -4.07
CA ASN A 207 -6.81 -22.06 -4.07
C ASN A 207 -7.07 -23.57 -3.89
N GLY A 208 -6.00 -24.35 -3.77
CA GLY A 208 -5.92 -25.80 -3.94
C GLY A 208 -7.16 -26.60 -3.54
N GLN A 209 -7.75 -27.26 -4.53
CA GLN A 209 -8.46 -28.51 -4.33
C GLN A 209 -7.43 -29.57 -3.90
N GLN A 210 -7.34 -29.87 -2.61
CA GLN A 210 -6.71 -31.09 -2.13
C GLN A 210 -7.64 -32.27 -2.42
N GLN A 211 -7.78 -32.70 -3.67
CA GLN A 211 -8.16 -34.07 -4.04
C GLN A 211 -8.17 -34.27 -5.56
N GLN A 212 -7.50 -35.35 -5.96
CA GLN A 212 -7.58 -36.08 -7.22
C GLN A 212 -6.83 -35.52 -8.44
N GLU A 213 -5.91 -36.38 -8.87
CA GLU A 213 -5.31 -36.51 -10.18
C GLU A 213 -6.35 -36.37 -11.31
N SER A 214 -6.62 -35.14 -11.72
CA SER A 214 -7.02 -34.84 -13.08
C SER A 214 -6.40 -33.50 -13.42
N THR A 215 -5.52 -33.51 -14.41
CA THR A 215 -5.01 -32.31 -15.09
C THR A 215 -6.16 -31.62 -15.83
N THR A 216 -7.11 -31.08 -15.09
CA THR A 216 -8.09 -30.12 -15.61
C THR A 216 -7.34 -28.83 -15.92
N ASN A 217 -7.67 -28.20 -17.03
CA ASN A 217 -6.98 -27.02 -17.54
C ASN A 217 -7.10 -25.85 -16.54
N ILE A 218 -6.11 -25.65 -15.66
CA ILE A 218 -6.05 -24.63 -14.59
C ILE A 218 -6.45 -23.24 -15.12
N GLU A 219 -6.10 -22.97 -16.38
CA GLU A 219 -6.46 -21.76 -17.12
C GLU A 219 -7.99 -21.58 -17.20
N ALA A 220 -8.70 -22.59 -17.71
CA ALA A 220 -10.16 -22.60 -17.83
C ALA A 220 -10.87 -22.61 -16.47
N THR A 221 -10.22 -23.14 -15.43
CA THR A 221 -10.77 -23.17 -14.06
C THR A 221 -10.77 -21.80 -13.40
N TYR A 222 -9.73 -20.98 -13.57
CA TYR A 222 -9.59 -19.75 -12.76
C TYR A 222 -9.72 -18.44 -13.54
N LEU A 223 -9.22 -18.35 -14.76
CA LEU A 223 -9.13 -17.06 -15.44
C LEU A 223 -10.49 -16.43 -15.79
N PRO A 224 -11.55 -17.19 -16.16
CA PRO A 224 -12.86 -16.57 -16.41
C PRO A 224 -13.39 -15.77 -15.22
N PHE A 225 -13.10 -16.21 -14.00
CA PHE A 225 -13.51 -15.54 -12.76
C PHE A 225 -12.90 -14.15 -12.57
N LEU A 226 -11.81 -13.82 -13.29
CA LEU A 226 -11.19 -12.49 -13.23
C LEU A 226 -11.98 -11.44 -13.99
N PHE A 227 -12.77 -11.87 -14.98
CA PHE A 227 -13.48 -10.99 -15.90
C PHE A 227 -15.00 -11.12 -15.81
N TYR A 228 -15.51 -12.30 -15.46
CA TYR A 228 -16.93 -12.60 -15.39
C TYR A 228 -17.35 -12.77 -13.93
N GLU A 229 -18.37 -11.99 -13.51
CA GLU A 229 -18.81 -11.98 -12.11
C GLU A 229 -19.73 -13.16 -11.80
N THR A 230 -19.31 -13.96 -10.85
CA THR A 230 -19.99 -15.15 -10.34
C THR A 230 -19.74 -15.27 -8.83
N TYR A 231 -20.24 -16.33 -8.21
CA TYR A 231 -20.08 -16.57 -6.79
C TYR A 231 -18.62 -16.70 -6.34
N ASP A 232 -17.76 -17.38 -7.12
CA ASP A 232 -16.36 -17.60 -6.76
C ASP A 232 -15.41 -16.49 -7.25
N SER A 233 -15.91 -15.55 -8.07
CA SER A 233 -15.11 -14.44 -8.61
C SER A 233 -14.38 -13.62 -7.53
N PRO A 234 -14.98 -13.29 -6.36
CA PRO A 234 -14.27 -12.58 -5.30
C PRO A 234 -13.01 -13.30 -4.77
N ILE A 235 -13.04 -14.63 -4.67
CA ILE A 235 -11.92 -15.47 -4.18
C ILE A 235 -10.75 -15.38 -5.16
N VAL A 236 -11.06 -15.64 -6.44
CA VAL A 236 -10.05 -15.71 -7.50
C VAL A 236 -9.48 -14.32 -7.78
N ARG A 237 -10.30 -13.27 -7.86
CA ARG A 237 -9.84 -11.89 -8.06
C ARG A 237 -8.94 -11.43 -6.93
N SER A 238 -9.33 -11.66 -5.68
CA SER A 238 -8.51 -11.29 -4.53
C SER A 238 -7.14 -11.96 -4.56
N SER A 239 -7.10 -13.26 -4.81
CA SER A 239 -5.85 -14.04 -4.84
C SER A 239 -4.96 -13.59 -6.01
N TYR A 240 -5.56 -13.33 -7.17
CA TYR A 240 -4.85 -12.85 -8.36
C TYR A 240 -4.11 -11.54 -8.09
N TRP A 241 -4.81 -10.51 -7.57
CA TRP A 241 -4.20 -9.20 -7.32
C TRP A 241 -3.14 -9.25 -6.22
N GLN A 242 -3.32 -10.12 -5.22
CA GLN A 242 -2.31 -10.39 -4.20
C GLN A 242 -1.04 -11.01 -4.80
N ILE A 243 -1.20 -12.07 -5.61
CA ILE A 243 -0.11 -12.78 -6.27
C ILE A 243 0.62 -11.86 -7.25
N LEU A 244 -0.11 -11.11 -8.07
CA LEU A 244 0.44 -10.17 -9.04
C LEU A 244 1.29 -9.09 -8.34
N THR A 245 0.72 -8.44 -7.32
CA THR A 245 1.44 -7.40 -6.56
C THR A 245 2.68 -7.96 -5.88
N SER A 246 2.58 -9.19 -5.35
CA SER A 246 3.72 -9.88 -4.73
C SER A 246 4.82 -10.22 -5.75
N HIS A 247 4.49 -10.70 -6.94
CA HIS A 247 5.46 -10.97 -8.00
C HIS A 247 6.15 -9.70 -8.46
N PHE A 248 5.40 -8.63 -8.72
CA PHE A 248 5.97 -7.34 -9.07
C PHE A 248 6.92 -6.82 -7.98
N ALA A 249 6.53 -6.92 -6.71
CA ALA A 249 7.37 -6.46 -5.61
C ALA A 249 8.65 -7.30 -5.45
N GLN A 250 8.57 -8.62 -5.57
CA GLN A 250 9.70 -9.53 -5.38
C GLN A 250 10.65 -9.59 -6.57
N ALA A 251 10.14 -9.56 -7.80
CA ALA A 251 10.96 -9.56 -9.00
C ALA A 251 11.50 -8.15 -9.27
N PHE A 252 10.59 -7.20 -9.49
CA PHE A 252 10.97 -5.87 -9.97
C PHE A 252 11.47 -4.95 -8.85
N LEU A 253 10.63 -4.62 -7.86
CA LEU A 253 11.00 -3.61 -6.85
C LEU A 253 12.25 -4.01 -6.07
N LYS A 254 12.30 -5.26 -5.62
CA LYS A 254 13.48 -5.82 -4.94
C LYS A 254 14.72 -5.79 -5.85
N GLY A 255 14.60 -6.23 -7.10
CA GLY A 255 15.72 -6.23 -8.06
C GLY A 255 16.29 -4.83 -8.31
N ILE A 256 15.41 -3.84 -8.51
CA ILE A 256 15.81 -2.43 -8.69
C ILE A 256 16.47 -1.89 -7.41
N ARG A 257 15.90 -2.20 -6.24
CA ARG A 257 16.47 -1.78 -4.95
C ARG A 257 17.85 -2.37 -4.71
N GLU A 258 18.04 -3.66 -4.96
CA GLU A 258 19.33 -4.34 -4.82
C GLU A 258 20.36 -3.75 -5.78
N PHE A 259 19.99 -3.48 -7.03
CA PHE A 259 20.83 -2.75 -7.97
C PHE A 259 21.23 -1.36 -7.43
N CYS A 260 20.26 -0.55 -6.98
CA CYS A 260 20.54 0.76 -6.39
C CYS A 260 21.55 0.66 -5.24
N HIS A 261 21.37 -0.31 -4.34
CA HIS A 261 22.28 -0.52 -3.21
C HIS A 261 23.69 -0.92 -3.63
N GLN A 262 23.83 -1.75 -4.67
CA GLN A 262 25.14 -2.09 -5.26
C GLN A 262 25.85 -0.86 -5.83
N GLN A 263 25.09 0.11 -6.34
CA GLN A 263 25.60 1.39 -6.85
C GLN A 263 25.76 2.46 -5.74
N GLY A 264 25.41 2.15 -4.48
CA GLY A 264 25.49 3.10 -3.36
C GLY A 264 24.44 4.22 -3.40
N ILE A 265 23.35 4.04 -4.16
CA ILE A 265 22.23 4.96 -4.27
C ILE A 265 20.94 4.33 -3.70
N ARG A 266 19.87 5.12 -3.60
CA ARG A 266 18.60 4.67 -3.00
C ARG A 266 17.54 4.30 -4.05
N PHE A 267 16.52 3.60 -3.59
CA PHE A 267 15.32 3.34 -4.38
C PHE A 267 14.07 3.93 -3.72
N GLY A 268 13.28 4.67 -4.50
CA GLY A 268 12.04 5.31 -4.08
C GLY A 268 10.82 4.84 -4.88
N VAL A 269 9.65 4.94 -4.26
CA VAL A 269 8.36 4.72 -4.95
C VAL A 269 7.47 5.92 -4.68
N THR A 270 7.00 6.57 -5.74
CA THR A 270 6.06 7.68 -5.66
C THR A 270 4.62 7.17 -5.70
N VAL A 271 3.80 7.63 -4.76
CA VAL A 271 2.39 7.24 -4.63
C VAL A 271 1.53 8.50 -4.73
N PRO A 272 0.57 8.60 -5.66
CA PRO A 272 -0.35 9.72 -5.72
C PRO A 272 -1.22 9.81 -4.47
N GLU A 273 -1.46 11.02 -3.98
CA GLU A 273 -2.40 11.28 -2.87
C GLU A 273 -3.86 11.18 -3.34
N SER A 274 -4.30 9.96 -3.64
CA SER A 274 -5.62 9.64 -4.16
C SER A 274 -6.22 8.47 -3.40
N ALA A 275 -7.53 8.52 -3.15
CA ALA A 275 -8.25 7.37 -2.60
C ALA A 275 -8.07 6.10 -3.46
N ARG A 276 -7.84 6.26 -4.78
CA ARG A 276 -7.53 5.16 -5.68
C ARG A 276 -6.22 4.46 -5.34
N SER A 277 -5.27 5.13 -4.68
CA SER A 277 -4.03 4.50 -4.23
C SER A 277 -4.25 3.43 -3.15
N LEU A 278 -5.40 3.46 -2.47
CA LEU A 278 -5.78 2.43 -1.50
C LEU A 278 -6.14 1.08 -2.17
N GLN A 279 -6.25 1.06 -3.50
CA GLN A 279 -6.42 -0.17 -4.28
C GLN A 279 -5.18 -1.06 -4.31
N TYR A 280 -4.02 -0.47 -4.06
CA TYR A 280 -2.76 -1.18 -4.10
C TYR A 280 -2.45 -1.74 -2.72
N ASP A 281 -1.75 -2.88 -2.67
CA ASP A 281 -1.11 -3.33 -1.44
C ASP A 281 0.17 -2.53 -1.21
N LEU A 282 -0.01 -1.33 -0.64
CA LEU A 282 1.09 -0.42 -0.35
C LEU A 282 2.08 -1.05 0.63
N GLY A 283 1.65 -1.85 1.61
CA GLY A 283 2.54 -2.54 2.54
C GLY A 283 3.55 -3.44 1.81
N THR A 284 3.07 -4.26 0.87
CA THR A 284 3.92 -5.11 0.03
C THR A 284 4.90 -4.28 -0.82
N ILE A 285 4.43 -3.18 -1.44
CA ILE A 285 5.27 -2.28 -2.24
C ILE A 285 6.33 -1.58 -1.38
N MET A 286 5.94 -1.04 -0.21
CA MET A 286 6.82 -0.29 0.68
C MET A 286 7.88 -1.18 1.34
N SER A 287 7.63 -2.48 1.49
CA SER A 287 8.60 -3.43 2.04
C SER A 287 9.90 -3.54 1.23
N HIS A 288 9.86 -3.14 -0.05
CA HIS A 288 11.00 -3.12 -0.98
C HIS A 288 11.38 -1.70 -1.42
N THR A 289 11.08 -0.69 -0.60
CA THR A 289 11.35 0.72 -0.89
C THR A 289 12.19 1.35 0.21
N ASP A 290 13.22 2.14 -0.13
CA ASP A 290 14.02 2.85 0.89
C ASP A 290 13.38 4.18 1.28
N CYS A 291 12.72 4.83 0.31
CA CYS A 291 12.13 6.14 0.46
C CYS A 291 10.79 6.21 -0.28
N PRO A 292 9.67 5.92 0.40
CA PRO A 292 8.36 6.08 -0.23
C PRO A 292 7.97 7.55 -0.24
N ILE A 293 7.45 8.04 -1.37
CA ILE A 293 7.25 9.46 -1.63
C ILE A 293 5.78 9.69 -1.96
N LEU A 294 5.05 10.41 -1.10
CA LEU A 294 3.70 10.85 -1.44
C LEU A 294 3.76 12.01 -2.43
N THR A 295 3.14 11.87 -3.60
CA THR A 295 2.90 13.00 -4.51
C THR A 295 1.59 13.66 -4.13
N SER A 296 1.68 14.74 -3.36
CA SER A 296 0.50 15.41 -2.80
C SER A 296 -0.26 16.20 -3.88
N ALA A 297 -1.58 16.17 -3.77
CA ALA A 297 -2.49 17.05 -4.49
C ALA A 297 -3.19 17.95 -3.47
N ASP A 298 -3.39 19.23 -3.79
CA ASP A 298 -4.03 20.17 -2.86
C ASP A 298 -5.40 19.61 -2.40
N GLY A 299 -5.60 19.51 -1.07
CA GLY A 299 -6.86 19.09 -0.43
C GLY A 299 -6.72 18.00 0.63
N ASP A 300 -7.38 18.20 1.77
CA ASP A 300 -7.35 17.35 2.96
C ASP A 300 -8.68 16.57 3.05
N THR A 301 -8.66 15.28 2.68
CA THR A 301 -9.84 14.41 2.85
C THR A 301 -9.44 13.20 3.70
N SER A 302 -10.38 12.63 4.44
CA SER A 302 -10.12 11.44 5.29
C SER A 302 -9.49 10.29 4.50
N ARG A 303 -9.87 10.11 3.23
CA ARG A 303 -9.31 9.08 2.34
C ARG A 303 -7.84 9.34 1.98
N ARG A 304 -7.49 10.62 1.75
CA ARG A 304 -6.09 11.02 1.49
C ARG A 304 -5.23 10.88 2.74
N PHE A 305 -5.79 11.17 3.92
CA PHE A 305 -5.12 10.91 5.19
C PHE A 305 -4.71 9.44 5.34
N VAL A 306 -5.58 8.48 4.97
CA VAL A 306 -5.23 7.05 5.00
C VAL A 306 -3.99 6.75 4.15
N VAL A 307 -3.92 7.29 2.92
CA VAL A 307 -2.77 7.09 2.02
C VAL A 307 -1.48 7.64 2.64
N SER A 308 -1.53 8.88 3.12
CA SER A 308 -0.40 9.54 3.78
C SER A 308 0.06 8.74 5.00
N LYS A 309 -0.89 8.25 5.79
CA LYS A 309 -0.61 7.47 6.99
C LYS A 309 -0.01 6.11 6.65
N TYR A 310 -0.50 5.45 5.62
CA TYR A 310 -0.01 4.15 5.18
C TYR A 310 1.44 4.27 4.68
N ILE A 311 1.75 5.28 3.88
CA ILE A 311 3.12 5.57 3.43
C ILE A 311 4.07 5.87 4.59
N CYS A 312 3.61 6.51 5.66
CA CYS A 312 4.42 6.78 6.85
C CYS A 312 4.56 5.58 7.81
N SER A 313 3.82 4.49 7.58
CA SER A 313 3.75 3.37 8.51
C SER A 313 5.00 2.50 8.42
N ASN A 314 5.65 2.26 9.55
CA ASN A 314 6.93 1.54 9.64
C ASN A 314 8.07 2.07 8.73
N GLN A 315 8.00 3.33 8.30
CA GLN A 315 9.03 3.95 7.47
C GLN A 315 9.93 4.86 8.29
N THR A 316 11.24 4.78 8.05
CA THR A 316 12.22 5.67 8.67
C THR A 316 12.30 7.02 7.94
N HIS A 317 12.13 7.02 6.62
CA HIS A 317 12.29 8.20 5.76
C HIS A 317 11.12 8.43 4.78
N PRO A 318 9.86 8.50 5.27
CA PRO A 318 8.74 8.81 4.39
C PRO A 318 8.88 10.23 3.81
N GLY A 319 8.81 10.28 2.48
CA GLY A 319 8.94 11.47 1.66
C GLY A 319 7.60 12.06 1.26
N ILE A 320 7.57 13.38 1.04
CA ILE A 320 6.46 14.07 0.40
C ILE A 320 6.99 14.97 -0.72
N ASN A 321 6.42 14.83 -1.91
CA ASN A 321 6.68 15.66 -3.07
C ASN A 321 5.63 16.77 -3.17
N ARG A 322 6.06 18.02 -3.02
CA ARG A 322 5.21 19.21 -3.17
C ARG A 322 5.51 19.88 -4.51
N LYS A 323 4.46 20.19 -5.28
CA LYS A 323 4.57 20.86 -6.60
C LYS A 323 5.04 22.32 -6.52
N ARG A 324 4.92 22.94 -5.35
CA ARG A 324 5.31 24.31 -5.06
C ARG A 324 6.14 24.37 -3.79
N GLU A 325 6.91 25.45 -3.62
CA GLU A 325 7.50 25.76 -2.32
C GLU A 325 6.37 25.95 -1.30
N VAL A 326 6.49 25.24 -0.19
CA VAL A 326 5.49 25.26 0.88
C VAL A 326 6.01 26.04 2.08
N PRO A 327 5.16 26.84 2.75
CA PRO A 327 5.55 27.53 3.96
C PRO A 327 6.06 26.55 5.03
N TYR A 328 6.93 27.05 5.91
CA TYR A 328 7.48 26.25 7.02
C TYR A 328 6.38 25.63 7.92
N SER A 329 5.26 26.32 8.13
CA SER A 329 4.10 25.80 8.88
C SER A 329 3.48 24.57 8.21
N GLU A 330 3.41 24.53 6.88
CA GLU A 330 2.90 23.37 6.14
C GLU A 330 3.86 22.18 6.25
N CYS A 331 5.19 22.42 6.27
CA CYS A 331 6.16 21.36 6.56
C CYS A 331 5.99 20.79 7.98
N LEU A 332 5.70 21.64 8.97
CA LEU A 332 5.40 21.16 10.32
C LEU A 332 4.11 20.33 10.35
N LYS A 333 3.09 20.73 9.57
CA LYS A 333 1.86 19.95 9.40
C LYS A 333 2.14 18.57 8.76
N ASP A 334 3.00 18.52 7.74
CA ASP A 334 3.45 17.28 7.11
C ASP A 334 4.21 16.38 8.11
N ALA A 335 5.07 16.97 8.95
CA ALA A 335 5.78 16.25 9.99
C ALA A 335 4.83 15.59 11.01
N SER A 336 3.71 16.25 11.34
CA SER A 336 2.65 15.67 12.16
C SER A 336 1.75 14.65 11.44
N LEU A 337 2.05 14.31 10.19
CA LEU A 337 1.52 13.12 9.50
C LEU A 337 2.57 11.99 9.41
N GLY A 338 3.83 12.31 9.70
CA GLY A 338 4.93 11.36 9.82
C GLY A 338 6.04 11.61 8.78
N PHE A 339 5.84 12.54 7.85
CA PHE A 339 6.82 12.88 6.83
C PHE A 339 8.03 13.59 7.44
N ASN A 340 9.22 13.16 7.06
CA ASN A 340 10.48 13.76 7.50
C ASN A 340 11.47 13.95 6.35
N HIS A 341 10.97 13.84 5.12
CA HIS A 341 11.72 14.06 3.90
C HIS A 341 10.85 14.85 2.92
N TRP A 342 11.30 16.04 2.53
CA TRP A 342 10.62 16.86 1.53
C TRP A 342 11.36 16.76 0.20
N VAL A 343 10.60 16.47 -0.85
CA VAL A 343 11.06 16.31 -2.22
C VAL A 343 10.40 17.38 -3.07
N THR A 344 11.11 17.88 -4.07
CA THR A 344 10.67 19.06 -4.82
C THR A 344 10.73 18.75 -6.31
N ALA A 345 9.62 18.97 -7.01
CA ALA A 345 9.62 19.03 -8.47
C ALA A 345 10.23 20.37 -8.92
N ASP A 346 11.15 20.33 -9.88
CA ASP A 346 11.67 21.44 -10.70
C ASP A 346 11.78 22.84 -10.05
N ASN A 347 13.02 23.30 -9.80
CA ASN A 347 13.41 24.71 -9.58
C ASN A 347 12.71 25.56 -8.50
N VAL A 348 11.66 25.10 -7.80
CA VAL A 348 10.88 26.00 -6.92
C VAL A 348 11.59 26.35 -5.60
N PHE A 349 12.47 25.50 -5.07
CA PHE A 349 13.24 25.80 -3.85
C PHE A 349 14.49 26.68 -4.07
N MET A 350 14.64 27.31 -5.24
CA MET A 350 15.87 28.00 -5.66
C MET A 350 16.19 29.29 -4.89
N HIS A 351 15.37 29.72 -3.92
CA HIS A 351 15.57 31.03 -3.27
C HIS A 351 15.74 31.04 -1.76
N SER A 352 15.48 29.93 -1.06
CA SER A 352 15.75 29.87 0.37
C SER A 352 17.20 29.41 0.62
N LYS A 353 18.11 30.36 0.85
CA LYS A 353 19.41 30.13 1.53
C LYS A 353 19.24 29.67 3.00
N ASN A 354 18.01 29.35 3.42
CA ASN A 354 17.66 29.13 4.81
C ASN A 354 17.86 27.66 5.20
N ASN A 355 18.89 27.43 6.03
CA ASN A 355 19.26 26.18 6.71
C ASN A 355 18.10 25.50 7.48
N VAL A 356 17.00 26.22 7.72
CA VAL A 356 15.87 25.84 8.58
C VAL A 356 15.21 24.52 8.17
N TYR A 357 15.05 24.25 6.87
CA TYR A 357 14.43 23.00 6.39
C TYR A 357 15.36 21.79 6.54
N GLU A 358 16.67 21.97 6.33
CA GLU A 358 17.67 20.92 6.57
C GLU A 358 17.78 20.61 8.06
N VAL A 359 17.72 21.63 8.92
CA VAL A 359 17.64 21.45 10.37
C VAL A 359 16.40 20.64 10.75
N LEU A 360 15.19 21.07 10.36
CA LEU A 360 13.94 20.37 10.65
C LEU A 360 14.01 18.89 10.26
N ARG A 361 14.48 18.64 9.04
CA ARG A 361 14.68 17.30 8.49
C ARG A 361 15.66 16.48 9.32
N SER A 362 16.85 17.02 9.61
CA SER A 362 17.89 16.32 10.37
C SER A 362 17.38 15.87 11.74
N LEU A 363 16.60 16.72 12.42
CA LEU A 363 16.03 16.43 13.73
C LEU A 363 14.94 15.36 13.66
N LEU A 364 14.07 15.39 12.64
CA LEU A 364 12.95 14.45 12.50
C LEU A 364 13.34 13.09 11.88
N GLN A 365 14.56 12.96 11.37
CA GLN A 365 15.11 11.68 10.89
C GLN A 365 15.77 10.87 12.01
N VAL A 366 16.01 11.47 13.18
CA VAL A 366 16.60 10.77 14.34
C VAL A 366 15.64 9.71 14.89
N GLY A 367 16.19 8.53 15.20
CA GLY A 367 15.44 7.42 15.78
C GLY A 367 14.41 6.79 14.84
N SER A 368 13.65 5.83 15.37
CA SER A 368 12.54 5.17 14.67
C SER A 368 11.19 5.59 15.27
N PRO A 369 10.11 5.66 14.46
CA PRO A 369 8.78 5.93 14.99
C PRO A 369 8.35 4.81 15.94
N GLU A 370 7.75 5.19 17.07
CA GLU A 370 7.20 4.26 18.05
C GLU A 370 5.68 4.40 18.13
N ARG A 371 4.96 3.29 17.91
CA ARG A 371 3.49 3.25 17.87
C ARG A 371 2.97 2.01 18.56
N ASN A 372 1.89 2.15 19.34
CA ASN A 372 1.31 1.06 20.13
C ASN A 372 0.13 0.37 19.45
N ILE A 373 -0.32 0.88 18.30
CA ILE A 373 -1.52 0.46 17.61
C ILE A 373 -1.15 0.04 16.19
N LEU A 374 -1.62 -1.13 15.78
CA LEU A 374 -1.51 -1.66 14.43
C LEU A 374 -2.90 -1.71 13.79
N MET A 375 -3.04 -1.30 12.55
CA MET A 375 -4.28 -1.35 11.80
C MET A 375 -4.08 -2.17 10.54
N LEU A 376 -4.88 -3.23 10.36
CA LEU A 376 -4.85 -3.97 9.11
C LEU A 376 -5.51 -3.15 8.00
N ALA A 377 -4.95 -3.16 6.80
CA ALA A 377 -5.57 -2.59 5.62
C ALA A 377 -6.58 -3.59 5.01
N PRO A 378 -7.81 -3.16 4.64
CA PRO A 378 -8.83 -4.05 4.07
C PRO A 378 -8.59 -4.30 2.57
N THR A 379 -7.34 -4.27 2.09
CA THR A 379 -6.98 -4.34 0.66
C THR A 379 -7.54 -5.60 0.00
N GLN A 380 -7.50 -6.74 0.68
CA GLN A 380 -8.07 -7.99 0.20
C GLN A 380 -9.58 -7.85 -0.09
N SER A 381 -10.31 -7.24 0.84
CA SER A 381 -11.74 -6.97 0.68
C SER A 381 -12.05 -5.99 -0.45
N LEU A 382 -11.13 -5.07 -0.76
CA LEU A 382 -11.26 -4.20 -1.93
C LEU A 382 -11.13 -5.00 -3.23
N TRP A 383 -10.12 -5.88 -3.35
CA TRP A 383 -9.93 -6.71 -4.55
C TRP A 383 -11.05 -7.71 -4.84
N MET A 384 -11.84 -8.06 -3.83
CA MET A 384 -13.07 -8.84 -3.99
C MET A 384 -14.17 -8.10 -4.76
N LYS A 385 -14.07 -6.78 -4.93
CA LYS A 385 -15.09 -5.95 -5.60
C LYS A 385 -14.55 -5.43 -6.95
N PRO A 386 -15.30 -5.54 -8.04
CA PRO A 386 -14.79 -5.25 -9.39
C PRO A 386 -14.77 -3.74 -9.72
N ASP A 387 -15.48 -2.89 -8.97
CA ASP A 387 -15.65 -1.48 -9.31
C ASP A 387 -15.53 -0.51 -8.13
N GLU A 388 -15.25 0.77 -8.44
CA GLU A 388 -15.05 1.85 -7.48
C GLU A 388 -16.30 2.17 -6.63
N GLN A 389 -17.50 1.96 -7.18
CA GLN A 389 -18.75 2.23 -6.45
C GLN A 389 -18.90 1.29 -5.26
N GLN A 390 -18.60 0.00 -5.44
CA GLN A 390 -18.66 -1.00 -4.38
C GLN A 390 -17.57 -0.81 -3.30
N TRP A 391 -16.48 -0.13 -3.63
CA TRP A 391 -15.36 0.15 -2.71
C TRP A 391 -15.62 1.32 -1.77
N ASN A 392 -16.42 2.28 -2.22
CA ASN A 392 -16.57 3.58 -1.58
C ASN A 392 -17.01 3.49 -0.12
N SER A 393 -17.83 2.51 0.24
CA SER A 393 -18.30 2.30 1.62
C SER A 393 -17.16 1.84 2.53
N ILE A 394 -16.38 0.85 2.11
CA ILE A 394 -15.21 0.32 2.83
C ILE A 394 -14.18 1.43 3.05
N ILE A 395 -13.84 2.15 1.98
CA ILE A 395 -12.86 3.25 2.04
C ILE A 395 -13.35 4.40 2.94
N LYS A 396 -14.65 4.73 2.90
CA LYS A 396 -15.24 5.76 3.76
C LYS A 396 -15.18 5.34 5.24
N ALA A 397 -15.58 4.11 5.55
CA ALA A 397 -15.54 3.58 6.91
C ALA A 397 -14.10 3.49 7.46
N TRP A 398 -13.15 3.09 6.61
CA TRP A 398 -11.74 3.05 6.97
C TRP A 398 -11.15 4.45 7.20
N GLY A 399 -11.48 5.41 6.32
CA GLY A 399 -11.10 6.81 6.47
C GLY A 399 -11.65 7.45 7.74
N TRP A 400 -12.93 7.17 8.06
CA TRP A 400 -13.53 7.58 9.34
C TRP A 400 -12.74 7.02 10.52
N LEU A 401 -12.51 5.70 10.58
CA LEU A 401 -11.81 5.06 11.69
C LEU A 401 -10.41 5.66 11.91
N CYS A 402 -9.64 5.81 10.83
CA CYS A 402 -8.30 6.42 10.87
C CYS A 402 -8.35 7.85 11.42
N GLN A 403 -9.27 8.66 10.92
CA GLN A 403 -9.42 10.05 11.33
C GLN A 403 -9.84 10.16 12.81
N THR A 404 -10.78 9.33 13.25
CA THR A 404 -11.28 9.33 14.63
C THR A 404 -10.17 8.93 15.61
N ILE A 405 -9.41 7.87 15.32
CA ILE A 405 -8.25 7.47 16.16
C ILE A 405 -7.24 8.60 16.28
N ARG A 406 -6.92 9.25 15.14
CA ARG A 406 -6.02 10.41 15.12
C ARG A 406 -6.59 11.58 15.94
N ASN A 407 -7.88 11.88 15.81
CA ASN A 407 -8.56 12.96 16.52
C ASN A 407 -8.58 12.73 18.04
N LEU A 408 -8.68 11.48 18.47
CA LEU A 408 -8.54 11.06 19.87
C LEU A 408 -7.09 11.11 20.40
N GLY A 409 -6.13 11.52 19.56
CA GLY A 409 -4.74 11.75 19.94
C GLY A 409 -3.89 10.48 20.01
N TYR A 410 -4.29 9.44 19.29
CA TYR A 410 -3.52 8.20 19.16
C TYR A 410 -2.83 8.12 17.79
N ASP A 411 -1.64 7.53 17.78
CA ASP A 411 -0.89 7.24 16.57
C ASP A 411 -0.82 5.72 16.33
N PHE A 412 -0.78 5.30 15.06
CA PHE A 412 -0.90 3.89 14.65
C PHE A 412 -0.08 3.59 13.39
N ASP A 413 0.25 2.33 13.13
CA ASP A 413 0.76 1.89 11.83
C ASP A 413 -0.35 1.20 11.05
N ILE A 414 -0.40 1.40 9.73
CA ILE A 414 -1.20 0.62 8.80
C ILE A 414 -0.30 -0.46 8.19
N VAL A 415 -0.81 -1.69 8.12
CA VAL A 415 -0.11 -2.85 7.56
C VAL A 415 -1.08 -3.63 6.65
N SER A 416 -0.62 -4.15 5.51
CA SER A 416 -1.46 -5.10 4.75
C SER A 416 -1.50 -6.48 5.39
N GLU A 417 -2.48 -7.30 5.02
CA GLU A 417 -2.49 -8.71 5.42
C GLU A 417 -1.25 -9.44 4.92
N SER A 418 -0.83 -9.20 3.67
CA SER A 418 0.39 -9.75 3.09
C SER A 418 1.63 -9.39 3.91
N GLU A 419 1.78 -8.10 4.25
CA GLU A 419 2.91 -7.64 5.07
C GLU A 419 2.83 -8.29 6.46
N PHE A 420 1.67 -8.21 7.13
CA PHE A 420 1.46 -8.76 8.46
C PHE A 420 1.79 -10.26 8.54
N VAL A 421 1.37 -11.07 7.56
CA VAL A 421 1.64 -12.52 7.52
C VAL A 421 3.12 -12.84 7.26
N ASN A 422 3.82 -11.99 6.51
CA ASN A 422 5.25 -12.18 6.21
C ASN A 422 6.18 -11.62 7.29
N MET A 423 5.68 -10.77 8.18
CA MET A 423 6.47 -10.27 9.31
C MET A 423 6.89 -11.41 10.23
N ARG A 424 8.20 -11.50 10.51
CA ARG A 424 8.71 -12.31 11.63
C ARG A 424 8.44 -11.56 12.92
N VAL A 425 7.41 -11.97 13.65
CA VAL A 425 6.99 -11.32 14.91
C VAL A 425 7.04 -12.30 16.07
N GLU A 426 7.18 -11.76 17.27
CA GLU A 426 6.97 -12.49 18.51
C GLU A 426 5.67 -12.01 19.17
N PHE A 427 4.82 -12.95 19.60
CA PHE A 427 3.62 -12.65 20.39
C PHE A 427 3.88 -12.93 21.86
N LYS A 428 3.95 -11.89 22.69
CA LYS A 428 4.27 -12.04 24.11
C LYS A 428 3.62 -10.96 24.97
N ASN A 429 3.00 -11.36 26.08
CA ASN A 429 2.39 -10.47 27.08
C ASN A 429 1.41 -9.46 26.46
N GLY A 430 0.57 -9.94 25.54
CA GLY A 430 -0.45 -9.17 24.85
C GLY A 430 0.10 -8.16 23.85
N LYS A 431 1.33 -8.38 23.36
CA LYS A 431 2.00 -7.50 22.40
C LYS A 431 2.52 -8.28 21.20
N ILE A 432 2.58 -7.60 20.07
CA ILE A 432 3.25 -8.02 18.84
C ILE A 432 4.59 -7.30 18.77
N TYR A 433 5.71 -8.00 18.76
CA TYR A 433 7.04 -7.39 18.61
C TYR A 433 7.53 -7.52 17.17
N TYR A 434 7.92 -6.39 16.56
CA TYR A 434 8.38 -6.33 15.18
C TYR A 434 9.40 -5.20 14.99
N LYS A 435 10.59 -5.51 14.44
CA LYS A 435 11.66 -4.54 14.14
C LYS A 435 11.97 -3.55 15.28
N GLY A 436 12.00 -4.04 16.52
CA GLY A 436 12.26 -3.21 17.72
C GLY A 436 11.04 -2.44 18.25
N ASN A 437 9.94 -2.39 17.50
CA ASN A 437 8.66 -1.84 17.94
C ASN A 437 7.78 -2.91 18.58
N PHE A 438 6.76 -2.47 19.33
CA PHE A 438 5.72 -3.36 19.81
C PHE A 438 4.32 -2.75 19.69
N TYR A 439 3.34 -3.59 19.37
CA TYR A 439 1.93 -3.21 19.25
C TYR A 439 1.10 -3.88 20.34
N ARG A 440 0.29 -3.11 21.06
CA ARG A 440 -0.60 -3.58 22.15
C ARG A 440 -2.03 -3.87 21.67
N LEU A 441 -2.42 -3.24 20.57
CA LEU A 441 -3.79 -3.26 20.05
C LEU A 441 -3.75 -3.39 18.53
N VAL A 442 -4.60 -4.27 18.00
CA VAL A 442 -4.85 -4.40 16.57
C VAL A 442 -6.25 -3.88 16.23
N PHE A 443 -6.35 -3.03 15.21
CA PHE A 443 -7.62 -2.65 14.59
C PHE A 443 -7.88 -3.47 13.35
N LEU A 444 -9.11 -3.98 13.26
CA LEU A 444 -9.69 -4.50 12.02
C LEU A 444 -10.69 -3.47 11.50
N PRO A 445 -10.42 -2.80 10.36
CA PRO A 445 -11.41 -1.94 9.75
C PRO A 445 -12.58 -2.76 9.22
N CYS A 446 -13.63 -2.05 8.79
CA CYS A 446 -14.71 -2.65 8.01
C CYS A 446 -14.11 -3.42 6.83
N SER A 447 -14.40 -4.72 6.79
CA SER A 447 -13.84 -5.66 5.83
C SER A 447 -14.87 -6.74 5.52
N ILE A 448 -14.79 -7.30 4.32
CA ILE A 448 -15.65 -8.38 3.84
C ILE A 448 -15.02 -9.72 4.18
N SER A 449 -13.71 -9.83 3.97
CA SER A 449 -12.95 -11.06 4.16
C SER A 449 -11.60 -10.80 4.85
N LEU A 450 -11.11 -11.83 5.52
CA LEU A 450 -9.73 -11.97 5.97
C LEU A 450 -9.13 -13.26 5.43
N HIS A 451 -7.82 -13.27 5.23
CA HIS A 451 -7.10 -14.50 4.91
C HIS A 451 -7.00 -15.40 6.15
N GLU A 452 -7.05 -16.72 5.96
CA GLU A 452 -6.96 -17.70 7.05
C GLU A 452 -5.67 -17.56 7.84
N THR A 453 -4.54 -17.36 7.17
CA THR A 453 -3.25 -17.12 7.84
C THR A 453 -3.27 -15.83 8.67
N THR A 454 -4.00 -14.79 8.25
CA THR A 454 -4.22 -13.58 9.04
C THR A 454 -5.02 -13.91 10.30
N VAL A 455 -6.13 -14.65 10.16
CA VAL A 455 -6.97 -15.10 11.29
C VAL A 455 -6.18 -15.94 12.29
N LEU A 456 -5.33 -16.85 11.82
CA LEU A 456 -4.46 -17.68 12.66
C LEU A 456 -3.47 -16.82 13.47
N ARG A 457 -2.78 -15.87 12.82
CA ARG A 457 -1.85 -14.95 13.51
C ARG A 457 -2.54 -14.04 14.52
N LEU A 458 -3.71 -13.50 14.19
CA LEU A 458 -4.52 -12.73 15.13
C LEU A 458 -5.02 -13.59 16.29
N THR A 459 -5.31 -14.87 16.05
CA THR A 459 -5.65 -15.83 17.09
C THR A 459 -4.49 -16.09 18.05
N GLU A 460 -3.26 -16.21 17.54
CA GLU A 460 -2.05 -16.29 18.37
C GLU A 460 -1.85 -15.03 19.22
N PHE A 461 -2.03 -13.85 18.61
CA PHE A 461 -1.98 -12.59 19.33
C PHE A 461 -3.02 -12.53 20.47
N THR A 462 -4.28 -12.89 20.23
CA THR A 462 -5.30 -12.92 21.30
C THR A 462 -5.03 -13.99 22.35
N LYS A 463 -4.46 -15.16 21.97
CA LYS A 463 -4.00 -16.18 22.93
C LYS A 463 -2.91 -15.62 23.86
N SER A 464 -2.06 -14.74 23.35
CA SER A 464 -1.05 -14.02 24.15
C SER A 464 -1.64 -12.92 25.05
N LYS A 465 -2.97 -12.76 25.12
CA LYS A 465 -3.72 -11.67 25.79
C LYS A 465 -3.74 -10.34 25.04
N GLY A 466 -3.39 -10.35 23.76
CA GLY A 466 -3.54 -9.20 22.87
C GLY A 466 -5.00 -8.83 22.69
N ARG A 467 -5.29 -7.57 22.38
CA ARG A 467 -6.65 -7.07 22.17
C ARG A 467 -6.87 -6.65 20.73
N ILE A 468 -8.07 -6.90 20.22
CA ILE A 468 -8.50 -6.50 18.89
C ILE A 468 -9.73 -5.60 19.01
N ILE A 469 -9.78 -4.53 18.23
CA ILE A 469 -11.01 -3.76 18.01
C ILE A 469 -11.39 -3.89 16.53
N ALA A 470 -12.58 -4.43 16.26
CA ALA A 470 -13.11 -4.61 14.91
C ALA A 470 -14.23 -3.60 14.65
N ASN A 471 -14.12 -2.81 13.58
CA ASN A 471 -15.16 -1.87 13.18
C ASN A 471 -16.20 -2.56 12.29
N ALA A 472 -17.48 -2.51 12.67
CA ALA A 472 -18.54 -3.12 11.90
C ALA A 472 -18.75 -2.42 10.53
N PRO A 473 -19.18 -3.16 9.49
CA PRO A 473 -19.37 -4.61 9.47
C PRO A 473 -18.04 -5.37 9.57
N VAL A 474 -18.04 -6.41 10.41
CA VAL A 474 -16.89 -7.32 10.59
C VAL A 474 -16.83 -8.32 9.43
N PRO A 475 -15.64 -8.85 9.12
CA PRO A 475 -15.49 -9.81 8.04
C PRO A 475 -16.32 -11.06 8.32
N TYR A 476 -16.99 -11.57 7.28
CA TYR A 476 -17.82 -12.77 7.34
C TYR A 476 -17.37 -13.86 6.36
N LEU A 477 -16.36 -13.55 5.53
CA LEU A 477 -15.76 -14.49 4.58
C LEU A 477 -14.32 -14.84 4.99
N LEU A 478 -13.97 -16.11 4.90
CA LEU A 478 -12.59 -16.58 5.10
C LEU A 478 -12.01 -16.88 3.72
N ASN A 479 -10.87 -16.30 3.36
CA ASN A 479 -10.27 -16.43 2.01
C ASN A 479 -11.27 -16.12 0.87
N GLY A 480 -12.20 -15.19 1.10
CA GLY A 480 -13.29 -14.85 0.18
C GLY A 480 -14.40 -15.90 0.03
N ARG A 481 -14.34 -17.04 0.73
CA ARG A 481 -15.33 -18.13 0.62
C ARG A 481 -16.42 -18.02 1.68
N ILE A 482 -17.66 -18.38 1.32
CA ILE A 482 -18.74 -18.65 2.28
C ILE A 482 -18.64 -20.12 2.69
N GLY A 483 -18.91 -20.45 3.96
CA GLY A 483 -19.10 -21.85 4.38
C GLY A 483 -17.82 -22.68 4.63
N LEU A 484 -16.62 -22.14 4.39
CA LEU A 484 -15.40 -22.65 5.08
C LEU A 484 -15.64 -22.56 6.58
N GLU A 485 -15.15 -23.53 7.38
CA GLU A 485 -15.37 -23.63 8.84
C GLU A 485 -15.47 -22.24 9.49
N PRO A 486 -16.70 -21.67 9.62
CA PRO A 486 -16.88 -20.27 10.03
C PRO A 486 -16.29 -20.05 11.42
N TYR A 487 -16.19 -21.16 12.15
CA TYR A 487 -15.59 -21.32 13.44
C TYR A 487 -14.25 -20.60 13.61
N LEU A 488 -13.30 -20.62 12.66
CA LEU A 488 -12.02 -19.91 12.89
C LEU A 488 -12.20 -18.39 12.98
N LEU A 489 -12.93 -17.82 12.01
CA LEU A 489 -13.19 -16.39 11.95
C LEU A 489 -14.13 -15.94 13.08
N GLU A 490 -15.22 -16.66 13.31
CA GLU A 490 -16.19 -16.39 14.38
C GLU A 490 -15.52 -16.47 15.76
N ARG A 491 -14.69 -17.48 16.01
CA ARG A 491 -13.95 -17.58 17.28
C ARG A 491 -13.02 -16.42 17.52
N LEU A 492 -12.40 -15.88 16.46
CA LEU A 492 -11.54 -14.72 16.59
C LEU A 492 -12.39 -13.49 16.92
N LEU A 493 -13.47 -13.26 16.17
CA LEU A 493 -14.30 -12.06 16.27
C LEU A 493 -15.11 -11.99 17.57
N TYR A 494 -15.68 -13.11 18.01
CA TYR A 494 -16.54 -13.19 19.19
C TYR A 494 -15.79 -13.65 20.45
N ARG A 495 -14.44 -13.64 20.42
CA ARG A 495 -13.62 -13.90 21.61
C ARG A 495 -13.69 -12.73 22.58
N ARG A 496 -13.48 -13.01 23.88
CA ARG A 496 -13.35 -11.98 24.94
C ARG A 496 -12.29 -10.91 24.66
N GLN A 497 -11.25 -11.23 23.88
CA GLN A 497 -10.16 -10.31 23.54
C GLN A 497 -10.49 -9.38 22.36
N THR A 498 -11.58 -9.64 21.66
CA THR A 498 -12.03 -8.86 20.50
C THR A 498 -13.25 -8.05 20.90
N THR A 499 -13.27 -6.79 20.48
CA THR A 499 -14.38 -5.87 20.73
C THR A 499 -14.88 -5.36 19.39
N ILE A 500 -16.18 -5.45 19.16
CA ILE A 500 -16.82 -4.98 17.93
C ILE A 500 -17.39 -3.58 18.18
N LEU A 501 -17.02 -2.62 17.34
CA LEU A 501 -17.63 -1.30 17.29
C LEU A 501 -18.83 -1.38 16.35
N ASP A 502 -20.03 -1.35 16.91
CA ASP A 502 -21.28 -1.42 16.16
C ASP A 502 -22.16 -0.20 16.48
N GLY A 503 -23.20 0.02 15.68
CA GLY A 503 -24.13 1.14 15.83
C GLY A 503 -23.76 2.39 15.02
N PRO A 504 -24.46 3.51 15.26
CA PRO A 504 -24.21 4.76 14.55
C PRO A 504 -22.83 5.35 14.87
N GLU A 505 -22.31 6.22 14.00
CA GLU A 505 -20.92 6.72 14.09
C GLU A 505 -20.61 7.42 15.42
N ASN A 506 -21.57 8.16 16.00
CA ASN A 506 -21.43 8.85 17.28
C ASN A 506 -21.27 7.87 18.46
N GLU A 507 -22.05 6.79 18.49
CA GLU A 507 -21.93 5.76 19.53
C GLU A 507 -20.60 5.02 19.41
N ARG A 508 -20.20 4.66 18.17
CA ARG A 508 -18.92 4.03 17.91
C ARG A 508 -17.74 4.90 18.32
N GLU A 509 -17.81 6.21 18.16
CA GLU A 509 -16.75 7.14 18.60
C GLU A 509 -16.61 7.17 20.14
N ILE A 510 -17.73 7.21 20.87
CA ILE A 510 -17.74 7.16 22.34
C ILE A 510 -17.12 5.86 22.85
N ASP A 511 -17.54 4.73 22.27
CA ASP A 511 -17.03 3.41 22.61
C ASP A 511 -15.54 3.27 22.26
N LEU A 512 -15.14 3.72 21.07
CA LEU A 512 -13.74 3.75 20.65
C LEU A 512 -12.88 4.55 21.65
N LYS A 513 -13.33 5.74 22.07
CA LYS A 513 -12.62 6.56 23.08
C LYS A 513 -12.47 5.81 24.39
N LYS A 514 -13.53 5.16 24.87
CA LYS A 514 -13.50 4.33 26.09
C LYS A 514 -12.52 3.16 25.97
N TYR A 515 -12.56 2.40 24.87
CA TYR A 515 -11.68 1.25 24.68
C TYR A 515 -10.22 1.64 24.51
N LEU A 516 -9.92 2.70 23.75
CA LEU A 516 -8.57 3.21 23.59
C LEU A 516 -7.96 3.64 24.93
N ASN A 517 -8.70 4.39 25.75
CA ASN A 517 -8.26 4.79 27.09
C ASN A 517 -8.00 3.60 28.01
N SER A 518 -8.76 2.51 27.85
CA SER A 518 -8.59 1.29 28.65
C SER A 518 -7.45 0.40 28.16
N PHE A 519 -7.24 0.30 26.85
CA PHE A 519 -6.36 -0.71 26.24
C PHE A 519 -4.96 -0.16 25.92
N VAL A 520 -4.85 1.15 25.73
CA VAL A 520 -3.62 1.82 25.34
C VAL A 520 -3.35 2.97 26.28
N SER A 521 -2.45 2.76 27.25
CA SER A 521 -1.94 3.84 28.10
C SER A 521 -0.96 4.71 27.29
N PRO A 522 -1.23 6.01 27.11
CA PRO A 522 -0.29 6.93 26.47
C PRO A 522 0.98 7.03 27.32
N ARG A 523 2.16 7.09 26.68
CA ARG A 523 3.42 7.42 27.37
C ARG A 523 3.55 8.91 27.67
N ILE A 524 2.81 9.70 26.92
CA ILE A 524 2.82 11.15 26.99
C ILE A 524 1.39 11.66 26.83
N THR A 525 1.01 12.60 27.68
CA THR A 525 -0.30 13.23 27.68
C THR A 525 -0.12 14.75 27.72
N VAL A 526 -0.89 15.45 26.88
CA VAL A 526 -0.93 16.90 26.84
C VAL A 526 -2.25 17.33 27.46
N TYR A 527 -2.22 18.10 28.54
CA TYR A 527 -3.40 18.68 29.18
C TYR A 527 -3.52 20.15 28.80
N SER A 528 -4.72 20.59 28.42
CA SER A 528 -5.05 22.00 28.27
C SER A 528 -5.22 22.63 29.65
N LYS A 529 -4.50 23.71 29.95
CA LYS A 529 -4.69 24.40 31.24
C LYS A 529 -6.05 25.08 31.36
N VAL A 530 -6.68 25.43 30.24
CA VAL A 530 -7.97 26.14 30.23
C VAL A 530 -9.11 25.19 30.61
N THR A 531 -9.08 23.97 30.10
CA THR A 531 -10.16 22.98 30.30
C THR A 531 -9.82 21.95 31.36
N ASP A 532 -8.56 21.88 31.82
CA ASP A 532 -8.01 20.85 32.69
C ASP A 532 -8.27 19.41 32.19
N GLN A 533 -8.34 19.27 30.86
CA GLN A 533 -8.60 18.00 30.18
C GLN A 533 -7.50 17.72 29.15
N ARG A 534 -7.36 16.44 28.77
CA ARG A 534 -6.47 16.04 27.67
C ARG A 534 -6.80 16.85 26.42
N SER A 535 -5.79 17.51 25.87
CA SER A 535 -5.91 18.26 24.63
C SER A 535 -6.10 17.32 23.45
N GLU A 536 -7.17 17.53 22.71
CA GLU A 536 -7.40 16.91 21.40
C GLU A 536 -6.83 17.75 20.25
N SER A 537 -6.28 18.94 20.54
CA SER A 537 -5.72 19.86 19.54
C SER A 537 -4.23 19.65 19.27
N VAL A 538 -3.48 19.12 20.25
CA VAL A 538 -2.04 18.85 20.11
C VAL A 538 -1.83 17.40 19.69
N ARG A 539 -1.29 17.18 18.48
CA ARG A 539 -0.92 15.86 17.98
C ARG A 539 0.50 15.53 18.37
N ILE A 540 0.75 14.27 18.70
CA ILE A 540 2.04 13.81 19.24
C ILE A 540 2.58 12.68 18.37
N HIS A 541 3.80 12.87 17.89
CA HIS A 541 4.58 11.86 17.17
C HIS A 541 5.78 11.46 18.04
N THR A 542 5.83 10.18 18.40
CA THR A 542 6.89 9.64 19.26
C THR A 542 7.92 8.92 18.42
N ARG A 543 9.19 9.18 18.70
CA ARG A 543 10.33 8.44 18.13
C ARG A 543 11.26 8.00 19.25
N GLN A 544 11.92 6.88 19.03
CA GLN A 544 12.89 6.34 19.97
C GLN A 544 14.26 6.25 19.30
N ASP A 545 15.29 6.69 20.02
CA ASP A 545 16.70 6.50 19.69
C ASP A 545 17.37 5.71 20.84
N GLU A 546 18.59 5.21 20.65
CA GLU A 546 19.27 4.28 21.58
C GLU A 546 19.24 4.74 23.04
N ASN A 547 19.33 6.06 23.29
CA ASN A 547 19.42 6.63 24.62
C ASN A 547 18.35 7.69 24.96
N ARG A 548 17.43 8.01 24.05
CA ARG A 548 16.50 9.14 24.22
C ARG A 548 15.15 8.87 23.56
N ASN A 549 14.09 9.42 24.17
CA ASN A 549 12.77 9.50 23.53
C ASN A 549 12.59 10.90 22.94
N LEU A 550 12.06 10.97 21.73
CA LEU A 550 11.77 12.22 21.02
C LEU A 550 10.27 12.38 20.83
N TYR A 551 9.75 13.56 21.14
CA TYR A 551 8.33 13.89 21.01
C TYR A 551 8.15 15.14 20.16
N PHE A 552 7.70 14.94 18.92
CA PHE A 552 7.23 16.04 18.07
C PHE A 552 5.76 16.31 18.38
N MET A 553 5.45 17.52 18.83
CA MET A 553 4.10 17.94 19.21
C MET A 553 3.66 19.10 18.34
N PHE A 554 2.50 18.99 17.70
CA PHE A 554 1.98 20.00 16.78
C PHE A 554 0.56 20.43 17.16
N ASN A 555 0.34 21.74 17.29
CA ASN A 555 -0.96 22.32 17.56
C ASN A 555 -1.74 22.53 16.26
N TYR A 556 -2.83 21.78 16.09
CA TYR A 556 -3.73 21.91 14.93
C TYR A 556 -4.80 23.00 15.11
N ASP A 557 -4.88 23.63 16.28
CA ASP A 557 -5.84 24.69 16.54
C ASP A 557 -5.38 26.02 15.91
N GLN A 558 -6.35 26.88 15.60
CA GLN A 558 -6.11 28.27 15.17
C GLN A 558 -5.77 29.19 16.35
N LYS A 559 -5.84 28.68 17.59
CA LYS A 559 -5.54 29.41 18.81
C LYS A 559 -4.30 28.88 19.49
N SER A 560 -3.63 29.77 20.23
CA SER A 560 -2.57 29.34 21.14
C SER A 560 -3.17 28.52 22.27
N ILE A 561 -2.45 27.49 22.70
CA ILE A 561 -2.86 26.65 23.81
C ILE A 561 -1.74 26.59 24.86
N GLU A 562 -2.10 26.92 26.09
CA GLU A 562 -1.25 26.67 27.25
C GLU A 562 -1.47 25.25 27.75
N THR A 563 -0.37 24.52 27.92
CA THR A 563 -0.42 23.10 28.21
C THR A 563 0.44 22.72 29.42
N LEU A 564 0.00 21.65 30.07
CA LEU A 564 0.81 20.84 30.97
C LEU A 564 1.11 19.53 30.24
N ILE A 565 2.39 19.21 30.07
CA ILE A 565 2.84 17.95 29.49
C ILE A 565 3.14 16.99 30.62
N GLU A 566 2.63 15.78 30.52
CA GLU A 566 2.95 14.64 31.40
C GLU A 566 3.64 13.56 30.57
N ILE A 567 4.80 13.08 31.04
CA ILE A 567 5.51 11.94 30.47
C ILE A 567 5.66 10.87 31.56
N VAL A 568 5.29 9.64 31.22
CA VAL A 568 5.39 8.49 32.14
C VAL A 568 6.86 8.17 32.43
N GLY A 569 7.24 8.22 33.71
CA GLY A 569 8.62 8.02 34.18
C GLY A 569 9.31 9.30 34.65
N GLU A 570 10.33 9.14 35.49
CA GLU A 570 11.17 10.22 36.02
C GLU A 570 12.46 10.34 35.20
N PHE A 571 12.48 11.31 34.27
CA PHE A 571 13.61 11.57 33.37
C PHE A 571 14.56 12.61 33.95
N LYS A 572 15.86 12.46 33.70
CA LYS A 572 16.88 13.34 34.26
C LYS A 572 16.98 14.66 33.52
N ASN A 573 16.56 14.69 32.26
CA ASN A 573 16.56 15.90 31.45
C ASN A 573 15.34 15.98 30.53
N VAL A 574 14.89 17.21 30.30
CA VAL A 574 13.92 17.56 29.27
C VAL A 574 14.52 18.71 28.46
N ILE A 575 14.79 18.44 27.19
CA ILE A 575 15.45 19.40 26.28
C ILE A 575 14.51 19.68 25.12
N GLU A 576 14.27 20.95 24.82
CA GLU A 576 13.64 21.35 23.58
C GLU A 576 14.69 21.53 22.47
N LEU A 577 14.45 20.90 21.34
CA LEU A 577 15.22 21.11 20.11
C LEU A 577 14.53 22.19 19.28
N ASN A 578 15.16 23.35 19.16
CA ASN A 578 14.64 24.43 18.34
C ASN A 578 14.62 24.01 16.86
N LEU A 579 13.43 23.72 16.33
CA LEU A 579 13.25 23.18 14.98
C LEU A 579 13.82 24.05 13.85
N ARG A 580 14.09 25.34 14.10
CA ARG A 580 14.64 26.27 13.11
C ARG A 580 16.16 26.37 13.13
N SER A 581 16.76 26.29 14.32
CA SER A 581 18.19 26.54 14.54
C SER A 581 18.98 25.30 14.94
N GLY A 582 18.30 24.24 15.38
CA GLY A 582 18.91 23.01 15.90
C GLY A 582 19.49 23.15 17.30
N LYS A 583 19.38 24.34 17.92
CA LYS A 583 19.90 24.57 19.27
C LYS A 583 19.05 23.84 20.31
N GLU A 584 19.75 23.22 21.26
CA GLU A 584 19.17 22.63 22.46
C GLU A 584 18.85 23.75 23.46
N MET A 585 17.69 23.66 24.11
CA MET A 585 17.25 24.57 25.16
C MET A 585 16.74 23.74 26.33
N ASP A 586 17.30 23.97 27.53
CA ASP A 586 16.82 23.33 28.74
C ASP A 586 15.38 23.79 29.05
N VAL A 587 14.55 22.85 29.48
CA VAL A 587 13.15 23.10 29.85
C VAL A 587 13.01 22.90 31.34
N ASP A 588 12.37 23.83 32.04
CA ASP A 588 12.03 23.61 33.45
C ASP A 588 10.97 22.51 33.57
N PHE A 589 11.31 21.45 34.31
CA PHE A 589 10.44 20.31 34.58
C PHE A 589 10.48 19.93 36.06
N TRP A 590 9.51 19.12 36.49
CA TRP A 590 9.48 18.56 37.84
C TRP A 590 8.91 17.14 37.81
N HIS A 591 9.11 16.41 38.91
CA HIS A 591 8.54 15.07 39.09
C HIS A 591 7.37 15.08 40.06
N ALA A 592 6.35 14.30 39.75
CA ALA A 592 5.26 13.98 40.67
C ALA A 592 4.70 12.59 40.32
N ASN A 593 4.28 11.80 41.31
CA ASN A 593 3.64 10.50 41.08
C ASN A 593 4.41 9.53 40.15
N GLY A 594 5.75 9.59 40.12
CA GLY A 594 6.59 8.77 39.23
C GLY A 594 6.62 9.23 37.77
N ASN A 595 6.13 10.42 37.46
CA ASN A 595 6.05 11.01 36.12
C ASN A 595 6.80 12.34 36.05
N THR A 596 7.18 12.73 34.84
CA THR A 596 7.84 14.01 34.53
C THR A 596 6.84 14.98 33.94
N TYR A 597 6.84 16.22 34.45
CA TYR A 597 5.93 17.27 34.02
C TYR A 597 6.67 18.53 33.60
N PHE A 598 6.17 19.20 32.57
CA PHE A 598 6.64 20.54 32.20
C PHE A 598 5.53 21.36 31.55
N LYS A 599 5.68 22.68 31.58
CA LYS A 599 4.72 23.61 30.97
C LYS A 599 5.18 24.01 29.59
N CYS A 600 4.24 24.10 28.65
CA CYS A 600 4.53 24.45 27.28
C CYS A 600 3.39 25.29 26.69
N ILE A 601 3.71 26.29 25.88
CA ILE A 601 2.75 27.02 25.07
C ILE A 601 2.97 26.65 23.61
N PHE A 602 1.90 26.23 22.95
CA PHE A 602 1.91 26.01 21.50
C PHE A 602 1.16 27.14 20.82
N LYS A 603 1.82 27.81 19.86
CA LYS A 603 1.17 28.81 19.00
C LYS A 603 0.29 28.10 17.95
N PRO A 604 -0.65 28.81 17.32
CA PRO A 604 -1.47 28.23 16.25
C PRO A 604 -0.62 27.63 15.14
N GLU A 605 -0.96 26.43 14.68
CA GLU A 605 -0.31 25.76 13.55
C GLU A 605 1.23 25.67 13.67
N THR A 606 1.72 25.49 14.90
CA THR A 606 3.16 25.33 15.17
C THR A 606 3.47 23.98 15.82
N GLY A 607 4.69 23.52 15.57
CA GLY A 607 5.27 22.31 16.16
C GLY A 607 6.44 22.63 17.09
N ARG A 608 6.65 21.79 18.09
CA ARG A 608 7.82 21.79 18.99
C ARG A 608 8.34 20.36 19.12
N LEU A 609 9.64 20.21 19.32
CA LEU A 609 10.31 18.91 19.45
C LEU A 609 11.04 18.86 20.77
N PHE A 610 10.76 17.82 21.56
CA PHE A 610 11.39 17.60 22.85
C PHE A 610 12.13 16.28 22.85
N THR A 611 13.23 16.23 23.58
CA THR A 611 13.95 15.00 23.89
C THR A 611 14.01 14.80 25.40
N VAL A 612 13.86 13.56 25.83
CA VAL A 612 13.97 13.17 27.25
C VAL A 612 14.86 11.94 27.40
N GLY A 613 15.64 11.90 28.48
CA GLY A 613 16.61 10.85 28.78
C GLY A 613 16.90 10.66 30.26
#